data_AF-A0A3P6RWP3-F1
#
_entry.id   AF-A0A3P6RWP3-F1
#
_cell.length_a   1.000
_cell.length_b   1.000
_cell.length_c   1.000
_cell.angle_alpha   90.00
_cell.angle_beta   90.00
_cell.angle_gamma   90.00
#
_symmetry.space_group_name_H-M   'P 1'
#
loop_
_entity.id
_entity.type
_entity.pdbx_description
1 polymer ?
#
loop_
_entity_poly.entity_id
_entity_poly.type
_entity_poly.pdbx_seq_one_letter_code
_entity_poly.pdbx_strand_id
1 'polypeptide(L)'
;YPDVISENITDDHEFIVLACDGIWDVLSNQEVVDFVRERLAEHRDPQTICEELLTRCLAPDAQMGGVGCDNMTVVIVGLLQKQSFEHLVTKCARTSRADQKKVSDVCYSHSEECMFDFFFLCLYVFISGPFLYSEDV
;
A
#
# COMPACT_ATOMS: atom_id res chain seq x y z
N TYR A 1 5.84 -4.32 -22.96
CA TYR A 1 6.98 -4.40 -22.03
C TYR A 1 6.57 -3.64 -20.79
N PRO A 2 6.74 -4.19 -19.58
CA PRO A 2 6.42 -3.45 -18.36
C PRO A 2 7.40 -2.30 -18.17
N ASP A 3 6.93 -1.22 -17.55
CA ASP A 3 7.81 -0.21 -16.97
C ASP A 3 8.44 -0.78 -15.70
N VAL A 4 9.77 -0.71 -15.60
CA VAL A 4 10.52 -1.26 -14.47
C VAL A 4 11.31 -0.15 -13.80
N ILE A 5 11.10 -0.01 -12.50
CA ILE A 5 11.79 0.95 -11.64
C ILE A 5 12.41 0.19 -10.48
N SER A 6 13.63 0.57 -10.12
CA SER A 6 14.38 -0.05 -9.04
C SER A 6 14.83 1.03 -8.08
N GLU A 7 14.39 0.92 -6.83
CA GLU A 7 14.71 1.83 -5.75
C GLU A 7 15.26 1.05 -4.56
N ASN A 8 16.20 1.64 -3.83
CA ASN A 8 16.76 1.03 -2.63
C ASN A 8 15.84 1.30 -1.44
N ILE A 9 15.46 0.25 -0.72
CA ILE A 9 14.72 0.38 0.53
C ILE A 9 15.67 0.96 1.60
N THR A 10 15.39 2.18 2.04
CA THR A 10 16.05 2.86 3.16
C THR A 10 15.24 2.78 4.45
N ASP A 11 15.89 3.07 5.58
CA ASP A 11 15.28 3.06 6.92
C ASP A 11 14.12 4.05 7.09
N ASP A 12 13.93 4.97 6.16
CA ASP A 12 12.82 5.93 6.16
C ASP A 12 11.53 5.35 5.57
N HIS A 13 11.59 4.32 4.72
CA HIS A 13 10.39 3.69 4.16
C HIS A 13 9.60 2.92 5.22
N GLU A 14 8.29 3.14 5.29
CA GLU A 14 7.41 2.54 6.29
C GLU A 14 6.62 1.36 5.72
N PHE A 15 5.95 1.58 4.59
CA PHE A 15 5.11 0.59 3.94
C PHE A 15 4.98 0.89 2.45
N ILE A 16 4.47 -0.09 1.70
CA ILE A 16 4.07 0.01 0.30
C ILE A 16 2.58 -0.28 0.20
N VAL A 17 1.86 0.51 -0.58
CA VAL A 17 0.46 0.24 -0.95
C VAL A 17 0.41 -0.12 -2.43
N LEU A 18 -0.15 -1.27 -2.74
CA LEU A 18 -0.45 -1.72 -4.09
C LEU A 18 -1.96 -1.79 -4.22
N ALA A 19 -2.54 -1.09 -5.18
CA ALA A 19 -3.98 -1.09 -5.41
C ALA A 19 -4.32 -0.95 -6.89
N CYS A 20 -5.51 -1.38 -7.29
CA CYS A 20 -6.06 -1.14 -8.62
C CYS A 20 -6.62 0.28 -8.77
N ASP A 21 -6.94 0.65 -10.02
CA ASP A 21 -7.60 1.90 -10.40
C ASP A 21 -8.87 2.21 -9.59
N GLY A 22 -9.67 1.20 -9.24
CA GLY A 22 -10.86 1.41 -8.40
C GLY A 22 -10.59 2.11 -7.05
N ILE A 23 -9.36 2.07 -6.52
CA ILE A 23 -8.95 2.88 -5.36
C ILE A 23 -8.45 4.26 -5.79
N TRP A 24 -7.56 4.30 -6.79
CA TRP A 24 -6.90 5.54 -7.24
C TRP A 24 -7.82 6.51 -7.99
N ASP A 25 -8.95 6.02 -8.50
CA ASP A 25 -10.01 6.83 -9.09
C ASP A 25 -10.81 7.60 -8.04
N VAL A 26 -10.78 7.15 -6.78
CA VAL A 26 -11.53 7.75 -5.65
C VAL A 26 -10.64 8.57 -4.73
N LEU A 27 -9.42 8.10 -4.47
CA LEU A 27 -8.50 8.70 -3.51
C LEU A 27 -7.16 9.01 -4.18
N SER A 28 -6.61 10.18 -3.87
CA SER A 28 -5.25 10.52 -4.27
C SER A 28 -4.21 9.69 -3.52
N ASN A 29 -3.01 9.60 -4.09
CA ASN A 29 -1.86 8.91 -3.50
C ASN A 29 -1.63 9.29 -2.04
N GLN A 30 -1.61 10.59 -1.76
CA GLN A 30 -1.38 11.11 -0.42
C GLN A 30 -2.54 10.78 0.54
N GLU A 31 -3.79 10.82 0.07
CA GLU A 31 -4.93 10.43 0.90
C GLU A 31 -4.88 8.96 1.30
N VAL A 32 -4.47 8.07 0.39
CA VAL A 32 -4.30 6.64 0.70
C VAL A 32 -3.13 6.43 1.69
N VAL A 33 -1.99 7.09 1.46
CA VAL A 33 -0.83 7.01 2.36
C VAL A 33 -1.19 7.53 3.75
N ASP A 34 -1.82 8.69 3.86
CA ASP A 34 -2.23 9.27 5.14
C ASP A 34 -3.24 8.36 5.85
N PHE A 35 -4.22 7.82 5.12
CA PHE A 35 -5.23 6.92 5.65
C PHE A 35 -4.62 5.65 6.27
N VAL A 36 -3.69 5.01 5.54
CA VAL A 36 -3.01 3.78 6.00
C VAL A 36 -2.10 4.10 7.18
N ARG A 37 -1.32 5.18 7.07
CA ARG A 37 -0.34 5.56 8.10
C ARG A 37 -0.99 5.92 9.42
N GLU A 38 -2.08 6.70 9.40
CA GLU A 38 -2.86 7.07 10.60
C GLU A 38 -3.37 5.81 11.31
N ARG A 39 -3.91 4.85 10.58
CA ARG A 39 -4.44 3.61 11.17
C ARG A 39 -3.37 2.66 11.68
N LEU A 40 -2.23 2.60 11.00
CA LEU A 40 -1.05 1.89 11.53
C LEU A 40 -0.59 2.55 12.83
N ALA A 41 -0.58 3.88 12.92
CA ALA A 41 -0.24 4.61 14.14
C ALA A 41 -1.24 4.36 15.29
N GLU A 42 -2.50 4.07 14.96
CA GLU A 42 -3.55 3.62 15.89
C GLU A 42 -3.45 2.13 16.27
N HIS A 43 -2.40 1.44 15.84
CA HIS A 43 -2.19 0.01 16.13
C HIS A 43 -3.26 -0.92 15.50
N ARG A 44 -3.93 -0.47 14.43
CA ARG A 44 -4.87 -1.33 13.69
C ARG A 44 -4.12 -2.37 12.89
N ASP A 45 -4.71 -3.57 12.80
CA ASP A 45 -4.16 -4.63 11.97
C ASP A 45 -4.31 -4.27 10.47
N PRO A 46 -3.34 -4.63 9.61
CA PRO A 46 -3.38 -4.27 8.19
C PRO A 46 -4.60 -4.77 7.43
N GLN A 47 -5.21 -5.88 7.85
CA GLN A 47 -6.41 -6.42 7.21
C GLN A 47 -7.59 -5.47 7.42
N THR A 48 -7.83 -5.03 8.65
CA THR A 48 -8.85 -4.03 8.98
C THR A 48 -8.61 -2.73 8.20
N ILE A 49 -7.35 -2.30 8.05
CA ILE A 49 -7.01 -1.10 7.27
C ILE A 49 -7.43 -1.27 5.80
N CYS A 50 -7.16 -2.42 5.19
CA CYS A 50 -7.60 -2.73 3.84
C CYS A 50 -9.13 -2.70 3.72
N GLU A 51 -9.86 -3.34 4.64
CA GLU A 51 -11.32 -3.36 4.64
C GLU A 51 -11.93 -1.96 4.75
N GLU A 52 -11.38 -1.11 5.62
CA GLU A 52 -11.83 0.28 5.76
C GLU A 52 -11.49 1.12 4.54
N LEU A 53 -10.33 0.92 3.92
CA LEU A 53 -9.93 1.64 2.71
C LEU A 53 -10.85 1.28 1.54
N LEU A 54 -11.15 -0.01 1.35
CA LEU A 54 -12.11 -0.48 0.37
C LEU A 54 -13.50 0.11 0.62
N THR A 55 -13.95 0.09 1.88
CA THR A 55 -15.25 0.65 2.28
C THR A 55 -15.34 2.14 1.98
N ARG A 56 -14.24 2.89 2.18
CA ARG A 56 -14.17 4.33 1.88
C ARG A 56 -14.30 4.63 0.39
N CYS A 57 -13.90 3.70 -0.47
CA CYS A 57 -13.93 3.87 -1.92
C CYS A 57 -15.26 3.42 -2.56
N LEU A 58 -16.14 2.76 -1.80
CA LEU A 58 -17.45 2.34 -2.30
C LEU A 58 -18.35 3.54 -2.59
N ALA A 59 -19.01 3.50 -3.75
CA ALA A 59 -20.04 4.47 -4.09
C ALA A 59 -21.22 4.35 -3.09
N PRO A 60 -21.81 5.47 -2.62
CA PRO A 60 -23.01 5.41 -1.79
C PRO A 60 -24.24 4.91 -2.55
N ASP A 61 -24.27 5.12 -3.87
CA ASP A 61 -25.27 4.59 -4.79
C ASP A 61 -24.65 4.35 -6.18
N ALA A 62 -25.27 3.47 -6.97
CA ALA A 62 -24.84 3.15 -8.34
C ALA A 62 -25.26 4.21 -9.38
N GLN A 63 -25.84 5.34 -8.96
CA GLN A 63 -26.37 6.38 -9.87
C GLN A 63 -25.37 7.53 -10.08
N MET A 64 -24.40 7.70 -9.19
CA MET A 64 -23.37 8.75 -9.28
C MET A 64 -22.17 8.36 -10.16
N GLY A 65 -22.38 8.25 -11.48
CA GLY A 65 -21.28 8.39 -12.45
C GLY A 65 -20.23 7.27 -12.49
N GLY A 66 -20.48 6.12 -11.87
CA GLY A 66 -19.68 4.90 -12.03
C GLY A 66 -18.43 4.79 -11.14
N VAL A 67 -18.02 5.87 -10.47
CA VAL A 67 -16.86 5.86 -9.56
C VAL A 67 -17.20 5.06 -8.29
N GLY A 68 -16.31 4.16 -7.86
CA GLY A 68 -16.53 3.30 -6.69
C GLY A 68 -17.48 2.12 -6.90
N CYS A 69 -17.78 1.78 -8.17
CA CYS A 69 -18.59 0.62 -8.56
C CYS A 69 -17.77 -0.55 -9.13
N ASP A 70 -16.44 -0.46 -9.13
CA ASP A 70 -15.53 -1.44 -9.73
C ASP A 70 -15.06 -2.51 -8.74
N ASN A 71 -14.38 -3.55 -9.23
CA ASN A 71 -13.58 -4.45 -8.43
C ASN A 71 -12.41 -3.70 -7.79
N MET A 72 -12.37 -3.68 -6.47
CA MET A 72 -11.30 -3.01 -5.72
C MET A 72 -10.42 -4.04 -5.02
N THR A 73 -9.11 -3.91 -5.22
CA THR A 73 -8.10 -4.74 -4.56
C THR A 73 -7.02 -3.85 -4.00
N VAL A 74 -6.59 -4.12 -2.77
CA VAL A 74 -5.47 -3.43 -2.13
C VAL A 74 -4.61 -4.42 -1.33
N VAL A 75 -3.30 -4.21 -1.37
CA VAL A 75 -2.29 -4.91 -0.59
C VAL A 75 -1.42 -3.88 0.12
N ILE A 76 -1.26 -4.04 1.43
CA ILE A 76 -0.36 -3.23 2.25
C ILE A 76 0.82 -4.09 2.67
N VAL A 77 2.04 -3.66 2.34
CA VAL A 77 3.29 -4.34 2.71
C VAL A 77 4.03 -3.48 3.73
N GLY A 78 4.06 -3.91 4.99
CA GLY A 78 4.84 -3.25 6.03
C GLY A 78 6.34 -3.56 5.91
N LEU A 79 7.18 -2.53 5.87
CA LEU A 79 8.63 -2.68 5.76
C LEU A 79 9.26 -2.69 7.15
N LEU A 80 9.41 -3.90 7.71
CA LEU A 80 9.85 -4.07 9.10
C LEU A 80 11.36 -3.91 9.31
N GLN A 81 12.19 -4.15 8.28
CA GLN A 81 13.65 -3.97 8.36
C GLN A 81 14.31 -4.64 9.59
N LYS A 82 13.94 -5.91 9.84
CA LYS A 82 14.38 -6.71 11.01
C LYS A 82 13.88 -6.21 12.38
N GLN A 83 12.96 -5.25 12.40
CA GLN A 83 12.24 -4.81 13.60
C GLN A 83 10.88 -5.51 13.71
N SER A 84 10.18 -5.28 14.82
CA SER A 84 8.82 -5.79 15.02
C SER A 84 7.77 -4.88 14.37
N PHE A 85 6.54 -5.40 14.21
CA PHE A 85 5.39 -4.60 13.80
C PHE A 85 5.15 -3.40 14.74
N GLU A 86 5.36 -3.58 16.04
CA GLU A 86 5.31 -2.50 17.04
C GLU A 86 6.23 -1.32 16.70
N HIS A 87 7.40 -1.60 16.16
CA HIS A 87 8.33 -0.57 15.74
C HIS A 87 7.79 0.20 14.52
N LEU A 88 7.16 -0.50 13.56
CA LEU A 88 6.50 0.13 12.42
C LEU A 88 5.35 1.04 12.87
N VAL A 89 4.50 0.58 13.79
CA VAL A 89 3.41 1.39 14.35
C VAL A 89 3.98 2.65 15.01
N THR A 90 5.00 2.47 15.85
CA THR A 90 5.65 3.59 16.54
C THR A 90 6.27 4.58 15.54
N LYS A 91 6.84 4.08 14.43
CA LYS A 91 7.39 4.92 13.36
C LYS A 91 6.31 5.74 12.66
N CYS A 92 5.17 5.12 12.32
CA CYS A 92 4.02 5.81 11.75
C CYS A 92 3.46 6.89 12.69
N ALA A 93 3.53 6.67 14.01
CA ALA A 93 3.10 7.64 15.03
C ALA A 93 4.08 8.81 15.26
N ARG A 94 5.34 8.70 14.83
CA ARG A 94 6.43 9.62 15.21
C ARG A 94 6.55 10.89 14.37
N THR A 95 5.83 11.03 13.26
CA THR A 95 6.03 12.19 12.37
C THR A 95 5.02 13.31 12.62
N SER A 96 5.52 14.40 13.21
CA SER A 96 4.86 15.71 13.16
C SER A 96 4.82 16.22 11.71
N ARG A 97 3.78 17.00 11.34
CA ARG A 97 3.54 17.65 10.03
C ARG A 97 4.76 18.32 9.35
N ALA A 98 5.88 18.53 10.05
CA ALA A 98 7.04 19.29 9.59
C ALA A 98 8.05 18.49 8.72
N ASP A 99 8.03 17.15 8.73
CA ASP A 99 8.95 16.30 7.96
C ASP A 99 8.34 15.73 6.66
N GLN A 100 7.32 16.39 6.11
CA GLN A 100 6.80 16.12 4.75
C GLN A 100 7.87 16.44 3.68
N LYS A 101 8.95 15.68 3.61
CA LYS A 101 9.88 15.69 2.48
C LYS A 101 9.77 14.37 1.75
N LYS A 102 9.13 14.45 0.58
CA LYS A 102 9.03 13.42 -0.47
C LYS A 102 8.72 12.04 0.10
N VAL A 103 7.42 11.77 0.27
CA VAL A 103 6.91 10.46 -0.12
C VAL A 103 7.53 10.21 -1.51
N SER A 104 8.34 9.18 -1.65
CA SER A 104 8.68 8.69 -2.98
C SER A 104 7.40 8.09 -3.53
N ASP A 105 6.51 8.96 -4.03
CA ASP A 105 5.29 8.62 -4.73
C ASP A 105 5.69 7.88 -6.01
N VAL A 106 6.06 6.62 -5.89
CA VAL A 106 6.13 5.71 -7.04
C VAL A 106 4.72 5.18 -7.21
N CYS A 107 3.82 6.09 -7.59
CA CYS A 107 2.44 5.79 -7.89
C CYS A 107 2.34 5.66 -9.40
N TYR A 108 2.32 4.41 -9.87
CA TYR A 108 2.09 4.11 -11.28
C TYR A 108 0.64 3.67 -11.45
N SER A 109 -0.22 4.63 -11.74
CA SER A 109 -1.46 4.36 -12.44
C SER A 109 -1.15 4.40 -13.94
N HIS A 110 -1.21 3.24 -14.60
CA HIS A 110 -1.46 3.24 -16.03
C HIS A 110 -2.59 2.29 -16.39
N SER A 111 -3.47 2.88 -17.20
CA SER A 111 -4.78 2.43 -17.62
C SER A 111 -4.71 1.34 -18.69
N GLU A 112 -5.74 0.50 -18.67
CA GLU A 112 -6.21 -0.37 -19.76
C GLU A 112 -5.37 -1.64 -20.01
N GLU A 113 -5.35 -2.59 -19.04
CA GLU A 113 -5.32 -4.07 -19.25
C GLU A 113 -5.10 -4.91 -17.96
N CYS A 114 -4.82 -4.31 -16.81
CA CYS A 114 -4.20 -4.98 -15.65
C CYS A 114 -5.08 -5.89 -14.77
N MET A 115 -6.21 -6.43 -15.25
CA MET A 115 -6.94 -7.45 -14.48
C MET A 115 -6.19 -8.80 -14.43
N PHE A 116 -5.30 -9.06 -15.40
CA PHE A 116 -4.50 -10.29 -15.45
C PHE A 116 -3.13 -10.19 -14.75
N ASP A 117 -2.65 -9.00 -14.39
CA ASP A 117 -1.30 -8.78 -13.87
C ASP A 117 -1.15 -8.94 -12.34
N PHE A 118 -2.26 -9.03 -11.60
CA PHE A 118 -2.24 -9.20 -10.14
C PHE A 118 -1.60 -10.54 -9.72
N PHE A 119 -1.66 -11.57 -10.57
CA PHE A 119 -1.00 -12.86 -10.31
C PHE A 119 0.53 -12.82 -10.50
N PHE A 120 1.04 -11.96 -11.39
CA PHE A 120 2.48 -11.92 -11.70
C PHE A 120 3.28 -11.01 -10.75
N LEU A 121 2.68 -9.94 -10.23
CA LEU A 121 3.34 -9.05 -9.28
C LEU A 121 3.61 -9.74 -7.93
N CYS A 122 2.67 -10.56 -7.46
CA CYS A 122 2.83 -11.40 -6.27
C CYS A 122 4.03 -12.36 -6.41
N LEU A 123 4.35 -12.80 -7.62
CA LEU A 123 5.46 -13.71 -7.85
C LEU A 123 6.82 -12.99 -7.85
N TYR A 124 6.91 -11.75 -8.34
CA TYR A 124 8.20 -11.05 -8.44
C TYR A 124 8.73 -10.53 -7.10
N VAL A 125 7.83 -10.05 -6.22
CA VAL A 125 8.20 -9.68 -4.83
C VAL A 125 8.65 -10.91 -4.04
N PHE A 126 8.15 -12.11 -4.37
CA PHE A 126 8.51 -13.36 -3.68
C PHE A 126 9.77 -14.06 -4.24
N ILE A 127 10.15 -13.83 -5.50
CA ILE A 127 11.24 -14.60 -6.16
C ILE A 127 12.63 -13.94 -6.03
N SER A 128 12.75 -12.64 -5.73
CA SER A 128 14.05 -11.95 -5.77
C SER A 128 14.72 -11.68 -4.42
N GLY A 129 14.13 -12.13 -3.30
CA GLY A 129 14.76 -12.05 -1.97
C GLY A 129 15.28 -13.41 -1.52
N PRO A 130 16.48 -13.52 -0.92
CA PRO A 130 16.86 -14.74 -0.22
C PRO A 130 15.89 -14.90 0.95
N PHE A 131 14.98 -15.86 0.84
CA PHE A 131 14.19 -16.36 1.95
C PHE A 131 15.16 -17.04 2.91
N LEU A 132 15.83 -16.26 3.76
CA LEU A 132 16.56 -16.77 4.90
C LEU A 132 15.50 -17.24 5.91
N TYR A 133 15.14 -18.51 5.76
CA TYR A 133 14.62 -19.31 6.86
C TYR A 133 15.63 -19.19 8.00
N SER A 134 15.28 -18.46 9.07
CA SER A 134 15.98 -18.65 10.34
C SER A 134 15.46 -19.98 10.87
N GLU A 135 16.22 -21.04 10.68
CA GLU A 135 16.13 -22.18 11.59
C GLU A 135 16.54 -21.66 12.97
N ASP A 136 15.58 -21.51 13.86
CA ASP A 136 15.85 -21.48 15.29
C ASP A 136 14.79 -22.30 16.03
N VAL A 137 15.28 -23.47 16.47
CA VAL A 137 14.78 -24.49 17.42
C VAL A 137 13.80 -25.54 16.92
#